data_AF-A0A2L0GK38-F1
#
_entry.id   AF-A0A2L0GK38-F1
#
_cell.length_a   1.000
_cell.length_b   1.000
_cell.length_c   1.000
_cell.angle_alpha   90.00
_cell.angle_beta   90.00
_cell.angle_gamma   90.00
#
_symmetry.space_group_name_H-M   'P 1'
#
loop_
_entity.id
_entity.type
_entity.pdbx_description
1 polymer ?
#
loop_
_entity_poly.entity_id
_entity_poly.type
_entity_poly.pdbx_seq_one_letter_code
_entity_poly.pdbx_strand_id
1 'polypeptide(L)'
;MGLPSLLEDIVQKRIDAFLQAELSSAQIYTREDFKRVLSHMGVSARNLLSVSDDELVEISEFFARDAEECRLTAARLAKENQDLRAANDRAEADISSLRSKVFEAHKKAKTLEKDLAKRSSDLLKRNQEIKVLKAEVGQLKSMVEGLRALSKLVDRK
;
A
#
# COMPACT_ATOMS: atom_id res chain seq x y z
N MET A 1 -10.21 35.09 -39.41
CA MET A 1 -8.76 34.76 -39.38
C MET A 1 -8.02 36.08 -39.61
N GLY A 2 -7.44 36.65 -38.56
CA GLY A 2 -6.72 37.92 -38.65
C GLY A 2 -5.35 37.68 -39.28
N LEU A 3 -4.99 38.48 -40.29
CA LEU A 3 -3.65 38.51 -40.85
C LEU A 3 -2.67 38.90 -39.73
N PRO A 4 -1.53 38.19 -39.56
CA PRO A 4 -0.48 38.64 -38.67
C PRO A 4 0.00 40.02 -39.10
N SER A 5 0.31 40.89 -38.14
CA SER A 5 0.91 42.18 -38.48
C SER A 5 2.27 41.95 -39.16
N LEU A 6 2.69 42.85 -40.07
CA LEU A 6 3.98 42.75 -40.76
C LEU A 6 5.18 42.55 -39.79
N LEU A 7 5.06 43.09 -38.56
CA LEU A 7 6.03 42.94 -37.49
C LEU A 7 6.08 41.50 -36.95
N GLU A 8 4.92 40.85 -36.80
CA GLU A 8 4.82 39.45 -36.40
C GLU A 8 5.44 38.53 -37.45
N ASP A 9 5.24 38.79 -38.74
CA ASP A 9 5.85 38.01 -39.82
C ASP A 9 7.40 38.13 -39.83
N ILE A 10 7.94 39.31 -39.57
CA ILE A 10 9.40 39.54 -39.51
C ILE A 10 10.00 38.84 -38.30
N VAL A 11 9.38 38.99 -37.14
CA VAL A 11 9.79 38.32 -35.89
C VAL A 11 9.71 36.80 -36.06
N GLN A 12 8.66 36.33 -36.72
CA GLN A 12 8.48 34.92 -36.98
C GLN A 12 9.57 34.34 -37.88
N LYS A 13 9.94 35.05 -38.96
CA LYS A 13 11.04 34.64 -39.83
C LYS A 13 12.39 34.64 -39.12
N ARG A 14 12.63 35.61 -38.21
CA ARG A 14 13.87 35.65 -37.41
C ARG A 14 13.95 34.44 -36.46
N ILE A 15 12.86 34.14 -35.76
CA ILE A 15 12.77 32.95 -34.90
C ILE A 15 12.96 31.67 -35.71
N ASP A 16 12.30 31.56 -36.87
CA ASP A 16 12.40 30.36 -37.70
C ASP A 16 13.82 30.20 -38.27
N ALA A 17 14.50 31.28 -38.66
CA ALA A 17 15.88 31.23 -39.13
C ALA A 17 16.88 30.86 -38.02
N PHE A 18 16.70 31.41 -36.81
CA PHE A 18 17.50 31.08 -35.64
C PHE A 18 17.31 29.61 -35.24
N LEU A 19 16.05 29.18 -35.11
CA LEU A 19 15.73 27.79 -34.81
C LEU A 19 16.23 26.86 -35.92
N GLN A 20 16.16 27.22 -37.19
CA GLN A 20 16.67 26.38 -38.28
C GLN A 20 18.21 26.24 -38.25
N ALA A 21 18.93 27.26 -37.78
CA ALA A 21 20.38 27.18 -37.56
C ALA A 21 20.74 26.29 -36.36
N GLU A 22 20.01 26.41 -35.25
CA GLU A 22 20.21 25.63 -34.01
C GLU A 22 19.65 24.18 -34.09
N LEU A 23 18.55 23.95 -34.82
CA LEU A 23 17.91 22.64 -34.99
C LEU A 23 18.78 21.64 -35.77
N SER A 24 19.87 22.11 -36.38
CA SER A 24 20.89 21.24 -36.96
C SER A 24 21.67 20.45 -35.91
N SER A 25 21.68 20.88 -34.64
CA SER A 25 22.57 20.33 -33.61
C SER A 25 21.85 19.64 -32.43
N ALA A 26 20.63 20.03 -32.04
CA ALA A 26 19.89 19.31 -31.00
C ALA A 26 18.36 19.55 -31.06
N GLN A 27 17.59 18.48 -31.30
CA GLN A 27 16.11 18.48 -31.30
C GLN A 27 15.52 18.59 -29.88
N ILE A 28 15.78 19.68 -29.15
CA ILE A 28 15.31 19.82 -27.76
C ILE A 28 14.09 20.75 -27.64
N TYR A 29 13.86 21.66 -28.60
CA TYR A 29 12.76 22.64 -28.53
C TYR A 29 11.89 22.69 -29.78
N THR A 30 10.58 22.84 -29.59
CA THR A 30 9.66 23.23 -30.65
C THR A 30 9.57 24.75 -30.76
N ARG A 31 9.15 25.25 -31.91
CA ARG A 31 8.83 26.68 -32.14
C ARG A 31 7.90 27.27 -31.08
N GLU A 32 6.96 26.47 -30.58
CA GLU A 32 6.00 26.93 -29.57
C GLU A 32 6.64 27.01 -28.18
N ASP A 33 7.65 26.19 -27.88
CA ASP A 33 8.41 26.27 -26.64
C ASP A 33 9.24 27.56 -26.60
N PHE A 34 9.93 27.87 -27.70
CA PHE A 34 10.71 29.12 -27.81
C PHE A 34 9.82 30.37 -27.70
N LYS A 35 8.62 30.36 -28.31
CA LYS A 35 7.65 31.46 -28.17
C LYS A 35 7.13 31.63 -26.75
N ARG A 36 6.80 30.53 -26.07
CA ARG A 36 6.37 30.58 -24.65
C ARG A 36 7.47 31.17 -23.78
N VAL A 37 8.71 30.81 -24.06
CA VAL A 37 9.90 31.33 -23.37
C VAL A 37 10.05 32.84 -23.58
N LEU A 38 10.03 33.32 -24.82
CA LEU A 38 10.10 34.75 -25.13
C LEU A 38 8.98 35.54 -24.43
N SER A 39 7.78 34.96 -24.39
CA SER A 39 6.64 35.54 -23.67
C SER A 39 6.86 35.57 -22.16
N HIS A 40 7.44 34.52 -21.57
CA HIS A 40 7.74 34.45 -20.13
C HIS A 40 8.83 35.43 -19.70
N MET A 41 9.81 35.69 -20.56
CA MET A 41 10.86 36.69 -20.31
C MET A 41 10.41 38.14 -20.58
N GLY A 42 9.16 38.35 -20.98
CA GLY A 42 8.65 39.69 -21.33
C GLY A 42 9.29 40.27 -22.59
N VAL A 43 9.92 39.43 -23.42
CA VAL A 43 10.51 39.86 -24.69
C VAL A 43 9.38 40.04 -25.69
N SER A 44 8.95 41.29 -25.87
CA SER A 44 8.00 41.62 -26.92
C SER A 44 8.61 41.44 -28.31
N ALA A 45 7.77 41.23 -29.32
CA ALA A 45 8.16 41.21 -30.75
C ALA A 45 9.07 42.40 -31.15
N ARG A 46 8.90 43.55 -30.49
CA ARG A 46 9.70 44.76 -30.71
C ARG A 46 11.11 44.66 -30.12
N ASN A 47 11.24 44.02 -28.96
CA ASN A 47 12.51 43.85 -28.25
C ASN A 47 13.32 42.70 -28.85
N LEU A 48 12.66 41.68 -29.40
CA LEU A 48 13.34 40.57 -30.06
C LEU A 48 14.18 41.02 -31.25
N LEU A 49 13.78 42.09 -31.95
CA LEU A 49 14.53 42.66 -33.08
C LEU A 49 15.77 43.44 -32.64
N SER A 50 15.85 43.86 -31.37
CA SER A 50 17.03 44.53 -30.80
C SER A 50 18.00 43.59 -30.09
N VAL A 51 17.60 42.34 -29.81
CA VAL A 51 18.49 41.31 -29.25
C VAL A 51 19.46 40.86 -30.35
N SER A 52 20.74 40.70 -30.02
CA SER A 52 21.77 40.18 -30.91
C SER A 52 21.64 38.65 -31.08
N ASP A 53 22.22 38.10 -32.15
CA ASP A 53 22.15 36.65 -32.35
C ASP A 53 22.94 35.88 -31.28
N ASP A 54 24.03 36.46 -30.72
CA ASP A 54 24.80 35.87 -29.61
C ASP A 54 23.97 35.79 -28.31
N GLU A 55 23.20 36.84 -27.98
CA GLU A 55 22.29 36.82 -26.84
C GLU A 55 21.16 35.79 -27.03
N LEU A 56 20.69 35.57 -28.27
CA LEU A 56 19.70 34.52 -28.56
C LEU A 56 20.28 33.11 -28.34
N VAL A 57 21.57 32.89 -28.64
CA VAL A 57 22.27 31.62 -28.37
C VAL A 57 22.39 31.39 -26.86
N GLU A 58 22.83 32.38 -26.08
CA GLU A 58 22.97 32.23 -24.62
C GLU A 58 21.62 31.94 -23.94
N ILE A 59 20.56 32.60 -24.40
CA ILE A 59 19.18 32.33 -24.03
C ILE A 59 18.84 30.86 -24.35
N SER A 60 19.07 30.41 -25.60
CA SER A 60 18.81 29.03 -26.03
C SER A 60 19.54 27.99 -25.17
N GLU A 61 20.83 28.18 -24.91
CA GLU A 61 21.66 27.26 -24.10
C GLU A 61 21.25 27.21 -22.63
N PHE A 62 20.79 28.32 -22.06
CA PHE A 62 20.26 28.34 -20.71
C PHE A 62 18.98 27.48 -20.62
N PHE A 63 18.06 27.65 -21.58
CA PHE A 63 16.84 26.85 -21.63
C PHE A 63 17.12 25.37 -21.92
N ALA A 64 18.06 25.08 -22.82
CA ALA A 64 18.61 23.74 -23.10
C ALA A 64 18.89 22.97 -21.81
N ARG A 65 19.57 23.64 -20.88
CA ARG A 65 19.94 23.07 -19.59
C ARG A 65 18.75 22.91 -18.65
N ASP A 66 17.91 23.94 -18.51
CA ASP A 66 16.76 23.91 -17.61
C ASP A 66 15.72 22.84 -18.01
N ALA A 67 15.44 22.72 -19.31
CA ALA A 67 14.50 21.69 -19.77
C ALA A 67 15.08 20.27 -19.64
N GLU A 68 16.38 20.10 -19.84
CA GLU A 68 17.03 18.80 -19.61
C GLU A 68 17.02 18.43 -18.12
N GLU A 69 17.27 19.39 -17.21
CA GLU A 69 17.14 19.20 -15.77
C GLU A 69 15.69 18.84 -15.38
N CYS A 70 14.71 19.54 -15.93
CA CYS A 70 13.30 19.21 -15.76
C CYS A 70 12.98 17.79 -16.27
N ARG A 71 13.51 17.40 -17.43
CA ARG A 71 13.30 16.06 -18.03
C ARG A 71 13.92 14.96 -17.16
N LEU A 72 15.13 15.17 -16.67
CA LEU A 72 15.81 14.22 -15.77
C LEU A 72 15.05 14.09 -14.44
N THR A 73 14.58 15.21 -13.89
CA THR A 73 13.77 15.22 -12.67
C THR A 73 12.44 14.49 -12.88
N ALA A 74 11.75 14.74 -14.01
CA ALA A 74 10.52 14.04 -14.36
C ALA A 74 10.75 12.53 -14.52
N ALA A 75 11.84 12.12 -15.18
CA ALA A 75 12.21 10.72 -15.32
C ALA A 75 12.50 10.05 -13.97
N ARG A 76 13.20 10.75 -13.07
CA ARG A 76 13.45 10.27 -11.69
C ARG A 76 12.16 10.07 -10.92
N LEU A 77 11.27 11.06 -10.93
CA LEU A 77 9.97 11.01 -10.24
C LEU A 77 9.04 9.95 -10.82
N ALA A 78 9.09 9.71 -12.13
CA ALA A 78 8.33 8.64 -12.78
C ALA A 78 8.81 7.25 -12.29
N LYS A 79 10.12 7.06 -12.19
CA LYS A 79 10.70 5.81 -11.64
C LYS A 79 10.33 5.63 -10.16
N GLU A 80 10.48 6.68 -9.35
CA GLU A 80 10.11 6.65 -7.93
C GLU A 80 8.62 6.31 -7.73
N ASN A 81 7.73 6.89 -8.55
CA ASN A 81 6.31 6.53 -8.56
C ASN A 81 6.07 5.06 -8.92
N GLN A 82 6.81 4.52 -9.90
CA GLN A 82 6.69 3.12 -10.28
C GLN A 82 7.11 2.19 -9.13
N ASP A 83 8.22 2.51 -8.46
CA ASP A 83 8.71 1.74 -7.31
C ASP A 83 7.73 1.79 -6.13
N LEU A 84 7.14 2.96 -5.86
CA LEU A 84 6.11 3.14 -4.83
C LEU A 84 4.84 2.35 -5.14
N ARG A 85 4.39 2.32 -6.40
CA ARG A 85 3.24 1.49 -6.83
C ARG A 85 3.53 0.01 -6.60
N ALA A 86 4.70 -0.47 -7.01
CA ALA A 86 5.10 -1.86 -6.79
C ALA A 86 5.25 -2.21 -5.31
N ALA A 87 5.64 -1.26 -4.45
CA ALA A 87 5.64 -1.44 -3.00
C ALA A 87 4.21 -1.51 -2.44
N ASN A 88 3.30 -0.65 -2.92
CA ASN A 88 1.90 -0.68 -2.51
C ASN A 88 1.21 -1.99 -2.89
N ASP A 89 1.41 -2.49 -4.12
CA ASP A 89 0.83 -3.77 -4.57
C ASP A 89 1.29 -4.95 -3.69
N ARG A 90 2.56 -4.94 -3.28
CA ARG A 90 3.10 -5.95 -2.34
C ARG A 90 2.45 -5.83 -0.96
N ALA A 91 2.31 -4.61 -0.45
CA ALA A 91 1.66 -4.39 0.84
C ALA A 91 0.19 -4.84 0.84
N GLU A 92 -0.55 -4.61 -0.26
CA GLU A 92 -1.94 -5.07 -0.42
C GLU A 92 -2.04 -6.60 -0.45
N ALA A 93 -1.10 -7.28 -1.12
CA ALA A 93 -1.01 -8.73 -1.12
C ALA A 93 -0.74 -9.29 0.29
N ASP A 94 0.18 -8.67 1.03
CA ASP A 94 0.50 -9.04 2.41
C ASP A 94 -0.69 -8.85 3.35
N ILE A 95 -1.40 -7.71 3.24
CA ILE A 95 -2.62 -7.43 4.01
C ILE A 95 -3.69 -8.50 3.73
N SER A 96 -3.87 -8.88 2.46
CA SER A 96 -4.86 -9.90 2.06
C SER A 96 -4.51 -11.28 2.63
N SER A 97 -3.22 -11.64 2.61
CA SER A 97 -2.69 -12.86 3.23
C SER A 97 -2.91 -12.87 4.75
N LEU A 98 -2.61 -11.76 5.43
CA LEU A 98 -2.80 -11.63 6.87
C LEU A 98 -4.29 -11.70 7.26
N ARG A 99 -5.18 -11.04 6.53
CA ARG A 99 -6.64 -11.14 6.75
C ARG A 99 -7.12 -12.58 6.68
N SER A 100 -6.64 -13.35 5.70
CA SER A 100 -6.98 -14.77 5.55
C SER A 100 -6.47 -15.60 6.73
N LYS A 101 -5.23 -15.36 7.18
CA LYS A 101 -4.66 -16.04 8.36
C LYS A 101 -5.43 -15.72 9.65
N VAL A 102 -5.82 -14.46 9.85
CA VAL A 102 -6.62 -14.03 11.00
C VAL A 102 -8.00 -14.71 10.98
N PHE A 103 -8.64 -14.78 9.82
CA PHE A 103 -9.92 -15.46 9.67
C PHE A 103 -9.84 -16.95 10.05
N GLU A 104 -8.83 -17.67 9.55
CA GLU A 104 -8.63 -19.08 9.90
C GLU A 104 -8.29 -19.28 11.39
N ALA A 105 -7.47 -18.39 11.96
CA ALA A 105 -7.19 -18.40 13.39
C ALA A 105 -8.46 -18.21 14.23
N HIS A 106 -9.32 -17.27 13.86
CA HIS A 106 -10.60 -17.02 14.53
C HIS A 106 -11.53 -18.23 14.44
N LYS A 107 -11.62 -18.87 13.26
CA LYS A 107 -12.40 -20.09 13.07
C LYS A 107 -11.88 -21.23 13.96
N LYS A 108 -10.56 -21.42 14.04
CA LYS A 108 -9.94 -22.42 14.91
C LYS A 108 -10.22 -22.15 16.39
N ALA A 109 -10.11 -20.90 16.82
CA ALA A 109 -10.42 -20.50 18.20
C ALA A 109 -11.87 -20.87 18.57
N LYS A 110 -12.83 -20.55 17.70
CA LYS A 110 -14.25 -20.87 17.92
C LYS A 110 -14.52 -22.38 18.01
N THR A 111 -13.80 -23.20 17.25
CA THR A 111 -13.89 -24.66 17.39
C THR A 111 -13.32 -25.12 18.72
N LEU A 112 -12.17 -24.61 19.14
CA LEU A 112 -11.56 -24.95 20.43
C LEU A 112 -12.44 -24.54 21.61
N GLU A 113 -13.10 -23.38 21.55
CA GLU A 113 -14.06 -22.95 22.57
C GLU A 113 -15.23 -23.94 22.71
N LYS A 114 -15.78 -24.42 21.59
CA LYS A 114 -16.84 -25.45 21.58
C LYS A 114 -16.36 -26.77 22.19
N ASP A 115 -15.17 -27.21 21.82
CA ASP A 115 -14.58 -28.44 22.34
C ASP A 115 -14.32 -28.33 23.84
N LEU A 116 -13.84 -27.18 24.32
CA LEU A 116 -13.63 -26.90 25.73
C LEU A 116 -14.97 -26.94 26.50
N ALA A 117 -16.01 -26.28 25.99
CA ALA A 117 -17.33 -26.28 26.61
C ALA A 117 -17.90 -27.70 26.72
N LYS A 118 -17.74 -28.52 25.68
CA LYS A 118 -18.13 -29.93 25.68
C LYS A 118 -17.38 -30.72 26.76
N ARG A 119 -16.05 -30.60 26.80
CA ARG A 119 -15.21 -31.28 27.82
C ARG A 119 -15.58 -30.86 29.24
N SER A 120 -15.86 -29.58 29.47
CA SER A 120 -16.32 -29.09 30.78
C SER A 120 -17.66 -29.71 31.18
N SER A 121 -18.60 -29.85 30.25
CA SER A 121 -19.88 -30.53 30.50
C SER A 121 -19.68 -32.01 30.84
N ASP A 122 -18.83 -32.71 30.09
CA ASP A 122 -18.54 -34.12 30.31
C ASP A 122 -17.86 -34.35 31.67
N LEU A 123 -16.95 -33.46 32.08
CA LEU A 123 -16.32 -33.50 33.41
C LEU A 123 -17.33 -33.31 34.54
N LEU A 124 -18.30 -32.41 34.39
CA LEU A 124 -19.36 -32.22 35.38
C LEU A 124 -20.21 -33.48 35.55
N LYS A 125 -20.59 -34.12 34.44
CA LYS A 125 -21.33 -35.40 34.47
C LYS A 125 -20.54 -36.49 35.18
N ARG A 126 -19.26 -36.66 34.82
CA ARG A 126 -18.38 -37.64 35.46
C ARG A 126 -18.20 -37.38 36.96
N ASN A 127 -18.10 -36.12 37.37
CA ASN A 127 -18.05 -35.77 38.79
C ASN A 127 -19.34 -36.13 39.54
N GLN A 128 -20.51 -35.98 38.90
CA GLN A 128 -21.78 -36.43 39.48
C GLN A 128 -21.84 -37.95 39.60
N GLU A 129 -21.44 -38.69 38.57
CA GLU A 129 -21.34 -40.16 38.60
C GLU A 129 -20.42 -40.63 39.74
N ILE A 130 -19.25 -40.01 39.91
CA ILE A 130 -18.32 -40.32 41.00
C ILE A 130 -18.96 -40.08 42.37
N LYS A 131 -19.76 -39.01 42.54
CA LYS A 131 -20.46 -38.75 43.82
C LYS A 131 -21.49 -39.84 44.13
N VAL A 132 -22.25 -40.28 43.12
CA VAL A 132 -23.22 -41.37 43.26
C VAL A 132 -22.50 -42.67 43.65
N LEU A 133 -21.45 -43.06 42.92
CA LEU A 133 -20.66 -44.25 43.22
C LEU A 133 -20.04 -44.21 44.62
N LYS A 134 -19.55 -43.04 45.07
CA LYS A 134 -19.04 -42.88 46.44
C LYS A 134 -20.13 -43.12 47.49
N ALA A 135 -21.35 -42.67 47.25
CA ALA A 135 -22.48 -42.90 48.15
C ALA A 135 -22.86 -44.39 48.19
N GLU A 136 -22.97 -45.04 47.04
CA GLU A 136 -23.24 -46.49 46.94
C GLU A 136 -22.18 -47.33 47.67
N VAL A 137 -20.90 -47.02 47.47
CA VAL A 137 -19.80 -47.67 48.21
C VAL A 137 -19.93 -47.45 49.71
N GLY A 138 -20.35 -46.27 50.16
CA GLY A 138 -20.61 -45.98 51.57
C GLY A 138 -21.74 -46.84 52.14
N GLN A 139 -22.84 -46.98 51.41
CA GLN A 139 -23.97 -47.83 51.79
C GLN A 139 -23.56 -49.31 51.88
N LEU A 140 -22.85 -49.81 50.87
CA LEU A 140 -22.34 -51.19 50.86
C LEU A 140 -21.42 -51.48 52.05
N LYS A 141 -20.52 -50.55 52.39
CA LYS A 141 -19.66 -50.67 53.58
C LYS A 141 -20.49 -50.79 54.86
N SER A 142 -21.49 -49.93 55.04
CA SER A 142 -22.38 -49.97 56.20
C SER A 142 -23.17 -51.28 56.28
N MET A 143 -23.67 -51.79 55.15
CA MET A 143 -24.33 -53.10 55.10
C MET A 143 -23.41 -54.25 55.51
N VAL A 144 -22.16 -54.26 55.02
CA VAL A 144 -21.16 -55.27 55.38
C VAL A 144 -20.83 -55.21 56.88
N GLU A 145 -20.70 -54.02 57.45
CA GLU A 145 -20.48 -53.85 58.89
C GLU A 145 -21.66 -54.36 59.72
N GLY A 146 -22.89 -54.07 59.30
CA GLY A 146 -24.12 -54.58 59.92
C GLY A 146 -24.20 -56.11 59.89
N LEU A 147 -23.92 -56.73 58.74
CA LEU A 147 -23.88 -58.19 58.61
C LEU A 147 -22.81 -58.84 59.49
N ARG A 148 -21.62 -58.22 59.58
CA ARG A 148 -20.55 -58.68 60.50
C ARG A 148 -20.98 -58.59 61.97
N ALA A 149 -21.69 -57.53 62.35
CA ALA A 149 -22.20 -57.38 63.70
C ALA A 149 -23.26 -58.44 64.04
N LEU A 150 -24.17 -58.72 63.11
CA LEU A 150 -25.18 -59.79 63.26
C LEU A 150 -24.54 -61.18 63.38
N SER A 151 -23.57 -61.52 62.53
CA SER A 151 -22.84 -62.80 62.60
C SER A 151 -22.25 -63.03 63.99
N LYS A 152 -21.55 -62.03 64.54
CA LYS A 152 -20.97 -62.09 65.89
C LYS A 152 -22.00 -62.30 67.01
N LEU A 153 -23.25 -61.90 66.77
CA LEU A 153 -24.34 -62.01 67.73
C LEU A 153 -24.98 -63.40 67.69
N VAL A 154 -25.05 -64.00 66.50
CA VAL A 154 -25.47 -65.39 66.29
C VAL A 154 -24.45 -66.35 66.88
N ASP A 155 -23.14 -66.13 66.68
CA ASP A 155 -22.07 -66.98 67.21
C ASP A 155 -21.96 -66.97 68.75
N ARG A 156 -22.69 -66.07 69.44
CA ARG A 156 -22.70 -65.94 70.91
C ARG A 156 -23.93 -66.56 71.58
N LYS A 157 -24.90 -67.06 70.82
CA LYS A 157 -26.11 -67.74 71.32
C LYS A 157 -25.98 -69.24 71.11
#